data_AF-U4TE01-F1
#
_entry.id   AF-U4TE01-F1
#
_cell.length_a   1.000
_cell.length_b   1.000
_cell.length_c   1.000
_cell.angle_alpha   90.00
_cell.angle_beta   90.00
_cell.angle_gamma   90.00
#
_symmetry.space_group_name_H-M   'P 1'
#
loop_
_entity.id
_entity.type
_entity.pdbx_description
1 polymer ?
#
loop_
_entity_poly.entity_id
_entity_poly.type
_entity_poly.pdbx_seq_one_letter_code
_entity_poly.pdbx_strand_id
1 'polypeptide(L)'
;MIISALLPVALLGCQTNSLNHLAQTSTVIDDKNWSADTPIPRLLQTLTKYEWQLTHLSNNDGKINPFNHKPPLVMNVRPDALLFQEGCHRYQGNFNAWRPLPYPYSLPDMSDMPDNCDIATNSSGTSNSNKGEVQQALDVVFAPYSNSYFRFDPILPNNPLFSKKASKQMRLTTDKGKVFIFSGRAKPIKQTSGLSITNELLERYDWHLIRATDDTNTLSPKLNNPNVPITASFRLDAHNQGVGFLTGCNGVGGSYALSTNHTLLIGASPSTLMGCGELVNGIENYLDRIMHNSTSQLTLTHPDNNPIADSVNETKPSYLFTQKLDSGERLIWKNEAKKTL
;
A
#
# COMPACT_ATOMS: atom_id res chain seq x y z
N MET A 1 65.99 10.02 31.34
CA MET A 1 66.69 10.77 30.27
C MET A 1 66.58 9.94 29.01
N ILE A 2 65.91 10.50 28.01
CA ILE A 2 65.57 9.88 26.71
C ILE A 2 66.66 10.29 25.70
N ILE A 3 67.05 9.42 24.76
CA ILE A 3 67.22 9.69 23.31
C ILE A 3 67.49 8.37 22.53
N SER A 4 66.57 8.12 21.58
CA SER A 4 66.62 7.50 20.24
C SER A 4 67.42 6.25 19.84
N ALA A 5 66.71 5.36 19.11
CA ALA A 5 67.04 4.83 17.77
C ALA A 5 65.73 4.28 17.11
N LEU A 6 65.15 4.89 16.05
CA LEU A 6 65.26 4.56 14.60
C LEU A 6 64.94 3.08 14.27
N LEU A 7 63.83 2.69 13.62
CA LEU A 7 63.45 2.71 12.16
C LEU A 7 62.20 1.77 11.99
N PRO A 8 61.60 1.51 10.81
CA PRO A 8 61.19 2.35 9.66
C PRO A 8 59.68 2.21 9.31
N VAL A 9 59.25 3.05 8.36
CA VAL A 9 57.97 3.00 7.65
C VAL A 9 57.85 1.71 6.83
N ALA A 10 56.76 0.95 7.03
CA ALA A 10 56.33 -0.11 6.12
C ALA A 10 54.98 0.29 5.49
N LEU A 11 55.02 0.56 4.19
CA LEU A 11 53.87 0.65 3.29
C LEU A 11 53.21 -0.73 3.16
N LEU A 12 51.96 -0.84 3.62
CA LEU A 12 50.98 -1.84 3.20
C LEU A 12 49.70 -1.01 2.99
N GLY A 13 49.34 -0.61 1.77
CA GLY A 13 48.93 -1.53 0.72
C GLY A 13 47.42 -1.74 0.86
N CYS A 14 46.62 -0.76 0.42
CA CYS A 14 45.16 -0.90 0.32
C CYS A 14 44.84 -2.05 -0.64
N GLN A 15 44.52 -3.22 -0.10
CA GLN A 15 43.80 -4.23 -0.87
C GLN A 15 42.34 -3.84 -0.94
N THR A 16 41.90 -3.61 -2.17
CA THR A 16 40.51 -3.43 -2.58
C THR A 16 39.72 -4.68 -2.23
N ASN A 17 38.95 -4.63 -1.15
CA ASN A 17 37.88 -5.60 -0.94
C ASN A 17 36.70 -5.19 -1.80
N SER A 18 36.45 -6.00 -2.83
CA SER A 18 35.24 -5.98 -3.64
C SER A 18 34.01 -6.00 -2.72
N LEU A 19 33.27 -4.90 -2.69
CA LEU A 19 31.95 -4.81 -2.12
C LEU A 19 30.99 -5.69 -2.95
N ASN A 20 30.84 -6.95 -2.54
CA ASN A 20 29.59 -7.66 -2.76
C ASN A 20 28.50 -6.94 -1.94
N HIS A 21 27.87 -5.93 -2.54
CA HIS A 21 26.63 -5.36 -2.02
C HIS A 21 25.51 -6.39 -2.19
N LEU A 22 25.45 -7.37 -1.28
CA LEU A 22 24.17 -7.98 -0.91
C LEU A 22 23.36 -6.85 -0.28
N ALA A 23 22.36 -6.35 -1.00
CA ALA A 23 21.39 -5.39 -0.47
C ALA A 23 20.83 -5.96 0.84
N GLN A 24 21.18 -5.34 1.97
CA GLN A 24 20.56 -5.65 3.25
C GLN A 24 19.12 -5.17 3.18
N THR A 25 18.20 -6.08 2.86
CA THR A 25 16.76 -5.86 2.96
C THR A 25 16.39 -5.94 4.44
N SER A 26 16.22 -4.79 5.09
CA SER A 26 15.55 -4.79 6.40
C SER A 26 14.08 -5.15 6.21
N THR A 27 13.48 -5.80 7.20
CA THR A 27 12.05 -6.14 7.23
C THR A 27 11.33 -5.19 8.17
N VAL A 28 10.06 -4.90 7.86
CA VAL A 28 9.27 -4.02 8.73
C VAL A 28 8.72 -4.80 9.91
N ILE A 29 9.08 -4.38 11.13
CA ILE A 29 8.45 -4.84 12.36
C ILE A 29 7.83 -3.60 13.02
N ASP A 30 6.51 -3.45 12.91
CA ASP A 30 5.76 -2.33 13.51
C ASP A 30 4.94 -2.84 14.70
N ASP A 31 5.62 -3.07 15.84
CA ASP A 31 4.96 -3.55 17.07
C ASP A 31 4.15 -2.46 17.76
N LYS A 32 4.51 -1.18 17.56
CA LYS A 32 3.82 -0.04 18.15
C LYS A 32 2.36 0.05 17.68
N ASN A 33 2.10 -0.24 16.40
CA ASN A 33 0.77 -0.16 15.81
C ASN A 33 0.06 -1.53 15.73
N TRP A 34 0.47 -2.53 16.53
CA TRP A 34 -0.12 -3.87 16.50
C TRP A 34 -0.81 -4.26 17.81
N SER A 35 -1.98 -3.69 18.05
CA SER A 35 -2.80 -3.95 19.24
C SER A 35 -4.28 -3.77 18.93
N ALA A 36 -5.15 -4.26 19.81
CA ALA A 36 -6.60 -4.03 19.71
C ALA A 36 -6.96 -2.54 19.84
N ASP A 37 -6.12 -1.73 20.49
CA ASP A 37 -6.33 -0.30 20.71
C ASP A 37 -5.72 0.58 19.61
N THR A 38 -5.06 -0.02 18.61
CA THR A 38 -4.46 0.72 17.51
C THR A 38 -5.57 1.46 16.72
N PRO A 39 -5.45 2.78 16.50
CA PRO A 39 -6.37 3.52 15.63
C PRO A 39 -6.45 2.88 14.25
N ILE A 40 -7.66 2.76 13.72
CA ILE A 40 -7.93 1.96 12.51
C ILE A 40 -7.08 2.35 11.30
N PRO A 41 -6.90 3.64 10.98
CA PRO A 41 -5.95 4.06 9.96
C PRO A 41 -4.54 3.48 10.11
N ARG A 42 -4.02 3.43 11.33
CA ARG A 42 -2.68 2.90 11.63
C ARG A 42 -2.64 1.39 11.58
N LEU A 43 -3.74 0.72 11.94
CA LEU A 43 -3.88 -0.72 11.78
C LEU A 43 -3.90 -1.09 10.29
N LEU A 44 -4.70 -0.42 9.46
CA LEU A 44 -4.68 -0.59 8.00
C LEU A 44 -3.28 -0.40 7.43
N GLN A 45 -2.64 0.69 7.83
CA GLN A 45 -1.29 1.02 7.41
C GLN A 45 -0.29 -0.08 7.77
N THR A 46 -0.51 -0.78 8.89
CA THR A 46 0.32 -1.90 9.32
C THR A 46 0.00 -3.16 8.52
N LEU A 47 -1.28 -3.45 8.29
CA LEU A 47 -1.73 -4.61 7.51
C LEU A 47 -1.11 -4.66 6.11
N THR A 48 -0.96 -3.52 5.44
CA THR A 48 -0.40 -3.47 4.07
C THR A 48 1.10 -3.80 4.01
N LYS A 49 1.83 -3.73 5.13
CA LYS A 49 3.27 -4.01 5.26
C LYS A 49 3.59 -5.50 5.30
N TYR A 50 2.58 -6.36 5.41
CA TYR A 50 2.72 -7.80 5.50
C TYR A 50 2.03 -8.49 4.33
N GLU A 51 2.53 -9.67 4.01
CA GLU A 51 1.86 -10.69 3.22
C GLU A 51 1.24 -11.70 4.19
N TRP A 52 -0.07 -11.92 4.12
CA TRP A 52 -0.81 -12.67 5.12
C TRP A 52 -1.17 -14.06 4.61
N GLN A 53 -0.57 -15.11 5.17
CA GLN A 53 -0.90 -16.49 4.81
C GLN A 53 -1.99 -17.04 5.73
N LEU A 54 -3.04 -17.65 5.17
CA LEU A 54 -4.05 -18.35 5.96
C LEU A 54 -3.43 -19.60 6.60
N THR A 55 -3.55 -19.72 7.92
CA THR A 55 -2.94 -20.83 8.69
C THR A 55 -3.95 -21.62 9.51
N HIS A 56 -5.06 -21.01 9.93
CA HIS A 56 -6.11 -21.70 10.66
C HIS A 56 -7.49 -21.13 10.30
N LEU A 57 -8.52 -21.97 10.45
CA LEU A 57 -9.92 -21.58 10.31
C LEU A 57 -10.81 -22.30 11.33
N SER A 58 -11.90 -21.66 11.73
CA SER A 58 -12.91 -22.26 12.60
C SER A 58 -13.84 -23.19 11.82
N ASN A 59 -14.09 -24.40 12.32
CA ASN A 59 -15.13 -25.29 11.81
C ASN A 59 -16.55 -24.80 12.16
N ASN A 60 -17.59 -25.60 11.88
CA ASN A 60 -18.98 -25.24 12.18
C ASN A 60 -19.30 -25.17 13.67
N ASP A 61 -18.52 -25.85 14.51
CA ASP A 61 -18.64 -25.84 15.97
C ASP A 61 -17.80 -24.72 16.62
N GLY A 62 -17.21 -23.82 15.82
CA GLY A 62 -16.34 -22.74 16.30
C GLY A 62 -14.93 -23.17 16.71
N LYS A 63 -14.58 -24.46 16.58
CA LYS A 63 -13.25 -24.99 16.89
C LYS A 63 -12.25 -24.58 15.80
N ILE A 64 -11.13 -23.96 16.23
CA ILE A 64 -10.06 -23.52 15.34
C ILE A 64 -9.16 -24.70 14.97
N ASN A 65 -9.03 -24.98 13.67
CA ASN A 65 -8.21 -26.06 13.14
C ASN A 65 -7.13 -25.50 12.18
N PRO A 66 -5.96 -26.16 12.08
CA PRO A 66 -4.95 -25.81 11.08
C PRO A 66 -5.46 -25.92 9.65
N PHE A 67 -5.04 -25.00 8.79
CA PHE A 67 -5.30 -24.98 7.36
C PHE A 67 -3.98 -25.20 6.61
N ASN A 68 -3.77 -26.42 6.13
CA ASN A 68 -2.52 -26.86 5.50
C ASN A 68 -2.69 -27.06 3.99
N HIS A 69 -3.26 -26.08 3.30
CA HIS A 69 -3.46 -26.13 1.84
C HIS A 69 -2.15 -25.82 1.08
N LYS A 70 -1.98 -26.44 -0.10
CA LYS A 70 -0.81 -26.25 -0.97
C LYS A 70 -1.27 -26.06 -2.42
N PRO A 71 -0.87 -24.97 -3.10
CA PRO A 71 -0.04 -23.87 -2.60
C PRO A 71 -0.77 -23.07 -1.49
N PRO A 72 -0.04 -22.33 -0.63
CA PRO A 72 -0.68 -21.60 0.46
C PRO A 72 -1.58 -20.49 -0.05
N LEU A 73 -2.73 -20.29 0.59
CA LEU A 73 -3.59 -19.13 0.36
C LEU A 73 -3.01 -17.90 1.04
N VAL A 74 -2.65 -16.91 0.23
CA VAL A 74 -2.02 -15.65 0.65
C VAL A 74 -2.97 -14.49 0.40
N MET A 75 -2.96 -13.51 1.29
CA MET A 75 -3.78 -12.31 1.23
C MET A 75 -2.91 -11.05 1.33
N ASN A 76 -3.15 -10.12 0.42
CA ASN A 76 -2.63 -8.76 0.44
C ASN A 76 -3.78 -7.79 0.74
N VAL A 77 -3.59 -6.95 1.75
CA VAL A 77 -4.60 -5.95 2.16
C VAL A 77 -4.39 -4.65 1.37
N ARG A 78 -5.48 -4.13 0.79
CA ARG A 78 -5.59 -2.77 0.22
C ARG A 78 -6.62 -1.97 1.01
N PRO A 79 -6.70 -0.63 0.86
CA PRO A 79 -7.64 0.19 1.64
C PRO A 79 -9.11 -0.24 1.54
N ASP A 80 -9.53 -0.76 0.38
CA ASP A 80 -10.91 -1.10 0.03
C ASP A 80 -11.05 -2.46 -0.64
N ALA A 81 -9.98 -3.26 -0.65
CA ALA A 81 -9.97 -4.57 -1.28
C ALA A 81 -9.04 -5.54 -0.55
N LEU A 82 -9.37 -6.83 -0.64
CA LEU A 82 -8.49 -7.93 -0.26
C LEU A 82 -8.09 -8.68 -1.52
N LEU A 83 -6.79 -8.79 -1.77
CA LEU A 83 -6.26 -9.54 -2.90
C LEU A 83 -5.77 -10.89 -2.42
N PHE A 84 -6.42 -11.96 -2.87
CA PHE A 84 -6.03 -13.32 -2.56
C PHE A 84 -5.22 -13.92 -3.70
N GLN A 85 -4.23 -14.75 -3.34
CA GLN A 85 -3.40 -15.48 -4.27
C GLN A 85 -3.17 -16.90 -3.75
N GLU A 86 -3.32 -17.87 -4.65
CA GLU A 86 -3.00 -19.27 -4.41
C GLU A 86 -2.22 -19.80 -5.61
N GLY A 87 -0.93 -20.05 -5.40
CA GLY A 87 -0.02 -20.35 -6.52
C GLY A 87 0.05 -19.15 -7.47
N CYS A 88 -0.43 -19.34 -8.70
CA CYS A 88 -0.50 -18.28 -9.72
C CYS A 88 -1.93 -17.75 -9.98
N HIS A 89 -2.93 -18.30 -9.29
CA HIS A 89 -4.32 -17.85 -9.37
C HIS A 89 -4.57 -16.67 -8.43
N ARG A 90 -5.38 -15.71 -8.86
CA ARG A 90 -5.59 -14.43 -8.17
C ARG A 90 -7.06 -14.04 -8.11
N TYR A 91 -7.46 -13.50 -6.97
CA TYR A 91 -8.84 -13.10 -6.69
C TYR A 91 -8.88 -11.81 -5.89
N GLN A 92 -9.97 -11.09 -6.01
CA GLN A 92 -10.16 -9.82 -5.35
C GLN A 92 -11.53 -9.77 -4.69
N GLY A 93 -11.55 -9.47 -3.38
CA GLY A 93 -12.76 -9.11 -2.66
C GLY A 93 -12.83 -7.59 -2.52
N ASN A 94 -13.79 -6.97 -3.22
CA ASN A 94 -14.00 -5.51 -3.23
C ASN A 94 -15.03 -5.09 -2.20
N PHE A 95 -14.68 -4.13 -1.34
CA PHE A 95 -15.60 -3.61 -0.34
C PHE A 95 -16.19 -2.29 -0.84
N ASN A 96 -17.52 -2.19 -0.86
CA ASN A 96 -18.22 -0.93 -1.00
C ASN A 96 -18.21 -0.21 0.36
N ALA A 97 -17.03 0.24 0.78
CA ALA A 97 -16.81 0.84 2.08
C ALA A 97 -16.60 2.35 1.97
N TRP A 98 -17.42 3.12 2.68
CA TRP A 98 -17.25 4.57 2.86
C TRP A 98 -16.05 4.92 3.74
N ARG A 99 -15.44 3.94 4.41
CA ARG A 99 -14.23 4.09 5.24
C ARG A 99 -13.21 3.01 4.88
N PRO A 100 -11.92 3.23 5.22
CA PRO A 100 -10.92 2.22 4.98
C PRO A 100 -11.22 0.93 5.76
N LEU A 101 -10.77 -0.21 5.24
CA LEU A 101 -10.53 -1.38 6.09
C LEU A 101 -9.73 -0.95 7.34
N PRO A 102 -9.92 -1.58 8.50
CA PRO A 102 -10.74 -2.77 8.76
C PRO A 102 -12.22 -2.49 9.13
N TYR A 103 -12.83 -1.39 8.67
CA TYR A 103 -14.29 -1.20 8.79
C TYR A 103 -15.02 -1.63 7.50
N PRO A 104 -15.23 -2.91 7.20
CA PRO A 104 -16.08 -3.28 6.08
C PRO A 104 -17.54 -2.97 6.45
N TYR A 105 -18.14 -2.03 5.73
CA TYR A 105 -19.56 -1.73 5.80
C TYR A 105 -20.40 -2.57 4.84
N SER A 106 -19.76 -3.43 4.04
CA SER A 106 -20.44 -4.23 3.04
C SER A 106 -19.69 -5.51 2.72
N LEU A 107 -20.37 -6.32 1.91
CA LEU A 107 -19.93 -7.57 1.32
C LEU A 107 -18.69 -7.34 0.45
N PRO A 108 -17.66 -8.19 0.52
CA PRO A 108 -16.67 -8.26 -0.53
C PRO A 108 -17.32 -8.89 -1.76
N ASP A 109 -17.47 -8.11 -2.84
CA ASP A 109 -17.76 -8.68 -4.15
C ASP A 109 -16.50 -9.40 -4.63
N MET A 110 -16.59 -10.73 -4.73
CA MET A 110 -15.46 -11.57 -5.10
C MET A 110 -15.40 -11.73 -6.61
N SER A 111 -14.31 -11.29 -7.20
CA SER A 111 -14.05 -11.38 -8.63
C SER A 111 -12.72 -12.05 -8.93
N ASP A 112 -12.70 -12.87 -9.98
CA ASP A 112 -11.48 -13.39 -10.59
C ASP A 112 -10.58 -12.24 -11.08
N MET A 113 -9.28 -12.36 -10.85
CA MET A 113 -8.28 -11.52 -11.49
C MET A 113 -7.51 -12.33 -12.55
N PRO A 114 -6.87 -11.68 -13.53
CA PRO A 114 -5.97 -12.36 -14.45
C PRO A 114 -4.88 -13.13 -13.69
N ASP A 115 -4.74 -14.41 -14.03
CA ASP A 115 -3.69 -15.28 -13.53
C ASP A 115 -2.32 -14.71 -13.89
N ASN A 116 -1.33 -14.90 -13.02
CA ASN A 116 0.07 -14.55 -13.31
C ASN A 116 0.92 -15.78 -13.66
N CYS A 117 0.26 -16.87 -14.06
CA CYS A 117 0.95 -18.06 -14.54
C CYS A 117 1.64 -17.68 -15.86
N ASP A 118 2.97 -17.77 -15.91
CA ASP A 118 3.66 -17.73 -17.20
C ASP A 118 3.11 -18.90 -18.03
N ILE A 119 2.28 -18.59 -19.03
CA ILE A 119 1.84 -19.59 -19.99
C ILE A 119 3.10 -19.99 -20.75
N ALA A 120 3.65 -21.16 -20.45
CA ALA A 120 4.58 -21.82 -21.32
C ALA A 120 3.85 -22.06 -22.65
N THR A 121 3.92 -21.09 -23.56
CA THR A 121 3.54 -21.23 -24.96
C THR A 121 4.43 -22.32 -25.54
N ASN A 122 3.94 -23.55 -25.51
CA ASN A 122 4.20 -24.66 -26.44
C ASN A 122 3.75 -25.99 -25.82
N SER A 123 2.49 -26.09 -25.44
CA SER A 123 1.74 -27.31 -25.71
C SER A 123 0.26 -26.98 -25.66
N SER A 124 -0.46 -27.38 -26.71
CA SER A 124 -1.90 -27.52 -26.71
C SER A 124 -2.29 -28.52 -25.62
N GLY A 125 -2.45 -28.01 -24.41
CA GLY A 125 -2.89 -28.74 -23.23
C GLY A 125 -3.65 -27.75 -22.37
N THR A 126 -4.97 -27.93 -22.32
CA THR A 126 -5.90 -27.22 -21.42
C THR A 126 -5.36 -27.15 -19.99
N SER A 127 -4.75 -26.03 -19.61
CA SER A 127 -4.46 -25.70 -18.21
C SER A 127 -5.74 -25.15 -17.55
N ASN A 128 -6.79 -25.97 -17.51
CA ASN A 128 -8.08 -25.66 -16.88
C ASN A 128 -8.34 -26.50 -15.62
N SER A 129 -7.42 -27.39 -15.21
CA SER A 129 -7.72 -28.37 -14.15
C SER A 129 -7.63 -27.82 -12.71
N ASN A 130 -6.92 -26.71 -12.46
CA ASN A 130 -6.62 -26.27 -11.10
C ASN A 130 -7.37 -25.00 -10.67
N LYS A 131 -8.02 -24.28 -11.61
CA LYS A 131 -8.86 -23.12 -11.29
C LYS A 131 -10.05 -23.50 -10.38
N GLY A 132 -10.52 -24.75 -10.51
CA GLY A 132 -11.62 -25.29 -9.70
C GLY A 132 -11.27 -25.47 -8.22
N GLU A 133 -10.05 -25.89 -7.88
CA GLU A 133 -9.66 -26.13 -6.48
C GLU A 133 -9.49 -24.83 -5.70
N VAL A 134 -9.00 -23.76 -6.35
CA VAL A 134 -8.82 -22.45 -5.73
C VAL A 134 -10.15 -21.71 -5.55
N GLN A 135 -10.98 -21.70 -6.59
CA GLN A 135 -12.34 -21.18 -6.49
C GLN A 135 -13.09 -21.97 -5.42
N GLN A 136 -12.91 -23.30 -5.33
CA GLN A 136 -13.49 -24.10 -4.28
C GLN A 136 -12.90 -23.79 -2.90
N ALA A 137 -11.60 -23.48 -2.77
CA ALA A 137 -10.99 -23.06 -1.51
C ALA A 137 -11.54 -21.70 -1.05
N LEU A 138 -11.61 -20.71 -1.95
CA LEU A 138 -12.22 -19.41 -1.66
C LEU A 138 -13.72 -19.50 -1.48
N ASP A 139 -14.40 -20.38 -2.20
CA ASP A 139 -15.82 -20.65 -1.99
C ASP A 139 -16.00 -21.29 -0.63
N VAL A 140 -15.26 -22.32 -0.26
CA VAL A 140 -15.33 -22.94 1.07
C VAL A 140 -14.98 -21.96 2.18
N VAL A 141 -13.99 -21.09 1.97
CA VAL A 141 -13.48 -20.15 2.97
C VAL A 141 -14.34 -18.90 3.07
N PHE A 142 -14.81 -18.33 1.96
CA PHE A 142 -15.47 -17.03 1.90
C PHE A 142 -16.89 -17.05 1.30
N ALA A 143 -17.24 -17.91 0.33
CA ALA A 143 -18.57 -17.84 -0.32
C ALA A 143 -19.78 -18.07 0.61
N PRO A 144 -19.77 -18.96 1.62
CA PRO A 144 -20.82 -19.02 2.65
C PRO A 144 -20.96 -17.72 3.46
N TYR A 145 -19.94 -16.88 3.42
CA TYR A 145 -19.84 -15.61 4.11
C TYR A 145 -19.82 -14.43 3.13
N SER A 146 -20.25 -14.64 1.88
CA SER A 146 -20.50 -13.59 0.88
C SER A 146 -21.48 -12.52 1.36
N ASN A 147 -22.19 -12.77 2.47
CA ASN A 147 -23.13 -11.87 3.14
C ASN A 147 -22.71 -11.51 4.59
N SER A 148 -21.42 -11.33 4.86
CA SER A 148 -20.91 -11.16 6.22
C SER A 148 -20.01 -9.93 6.39
N TYR A 149 -20.17 -9.23 7.51
CA TYR A 149 -19.21 -8.22 7.94
C TYR A 149 -17.94 -8.87 8.46
N PHE A 150 -16.80 -8.26 8.16
CA PHE A 150 -15.50 -8.73 8.66
C PHE A 150 -14.93 -7.78 9.71
N ARG A 151 -14.15 -8.30 10.65
CA ARG A 151 -13.35 -7.50 11.57
C ARG A 151 -11.95 -8.06 11.63
N PHE A 152 -10.96 -7.17 11.55
CA PHE A 152 -9.55 -7.53 11.69
C PHE A 152 -9.10 -7.21 13.12
N ASP A 153 -8.65 -8.23 13.84
CA ASP A 153 -8.09 -8.09 15.18
C ASP A 153 -6.63 -8.57 15.22
N PRO A 154 -5.69 -7.75 15.68
CA PRO A 154 -4.35 -8.21 16.01
C PRO A 154 -4.37 -9.32 17.06
N ILE A 155 -3.65 -10.41 16.81
CA ILE A 155 -3.40 -11.47 17.78
C ILE A 155 -2.04 -11.21 18.43
N LEU A 156 -2.04 -11.04 19.75
CA LEU A 156 -0.81 -10.81 20.51
C LEU A 156 -0.06 -12.13 20.77
N PRO A 157 1.29 -12.10 20.83
CA PRO A 157 2.13 -13.29 21.01
C PRO A 157 1.84 -14.10 22.29
N ASN A 158 1.20 -13.49 23.29
CA ASN A 158 0.92 -14.10 24.59
C ASN A 158 -0.22 -15.13 24.55
N ASN A 159 -0.89 -15.29 23.40
CA ASN A 159 -1.88 -16.34 23.24
C ASN A 159 -1.17 -17.71 23.15
N PRO A 160 -1.45 -18.67 24.06
CA PRO A 160 -0.72 -19.93 24.17
C PRO A 160 -0.75 -20.78 22.89
N LEU A 161 -1.76 -20.58 22.02
CA LEU A 161 -1.85 -21.21 20.69
C LEU A 161 -0.74 -20.75 19.72
N PHE A 162 -0.10 -19.60 19.96
CA PHE A 162 0.69 -18.88 18.95
C PHE A 162 2.11 -18.51 19.40
N SER A 163 2.61 -19.14 20.46
CA SER A 163 3.82 -18.73 21.21
C SER A 163 5.19 -19.03 20.56
N LYS A 164 5.30 -19.29 19.25
CA LYS A 164 6.62 -19.52 18.60
C LYS A 164 6.77 -18.81 17.25
N LYS A 165 7.83 -18.00 17.19
CA LYS A 165 8.41 -17.23 16.05
C LYS A 165 7.64 -15.98 15.61
N ALA A 166 8.28 -14.82 15.83
CA ALA A 166 8.43 -13.55 15.07
C ALA A 166 7.45 -13.12 13.94
N SER A 167 6.41 -13.86 13.62
CA SER A 167 5.39 -13.53 12.62
C SER A 167 4.20 -12.90 13.33
N LYS A 168 3.78 -11.71 12.89
CA LYS A 168 2.53 -11.11 13.38
C LYS A 168 1.37 -12.01 13.00
N GLN A 169 0.38 -12.13 13.87
CA GLN A 169 -0.82 -12.89 13.55
C GLN A 169 -2.05 -12.02 13.64
N MET A 170 -2.96 -12.24 12.70
CA MET A 170 -4.16 -11.45 12.53
C MET A 170 -5.36 -12.38 12.48
N ARG A 171 -6.36 -12.06 13.28
CA ARG A 171 -7.67 -12.72 13.25
C ARG A 171 -8.59 -11.93 12.34
N LEU A 172 -9.22 -12.62 11.41
CA LEU A 172 -10.36 -12.12 10.64
C LEU A 172 -11.61 -12.82 11.17
N THR A 173 -12.53 -12.06 11.76
CA THR A 173 -13.79 -12.59 12.29
C THR A 173 -14.95 -12.12 11.43
N THR A 174 -15.87 -13.03 11.09
CA THR A 174 -17.13 -12.69 10.43
C THR A 174 -18.23 -12.46 11.46
N ASP A 175 -19.22 -11.63 11.13
CA ASP A 175 -20.46 -11.48 11.91
C ASP A 175 -21.24 -12.79 12.08
N LYS A 176 -21.07 -13.77 11.19
CA LYS A 176 -21.58 -15.15 11.29
C LYS A 176 -20.72 -16.04 12.20
N GLY A 177 -19.80 -15.45 12.95
CA GLY A 177 -19.02 -16.13 13.99
C GLY A 177 -17.84 -16.96 13.48
N LYS A 178 -17.49 -16.88 12.19
CA LYS A 178 -16.32 -17.57 11.67
C LYS A 178 -15.04 -16.80 11.92
N VAL A 179 -13.98 -17.57 12.11
CA VAL A 179 -12.66 -17.06 12.46
C VAL A 179 -11.64 -17.64 11.51
N PHE A 180 -10.91 -16.75 10.84
CA PHE A 180 -9.72 -17.07 10.05
C PHE A 180 -8.50 -16.48 10.74
N ILE A 181 -7.41 -17.24 10.76
CA ILE A 181 -6.16 -16.78 11.37
C ILE A 181 -5.07 -16.77 10.32
N PHE A 182 -4.53 -15.58 10.11
CA PHE A 182 -3.45 -15.32 9.19
C PHE A 182 -2.14 -15.09 9.91
N SER A 183 -1.06 -15.62 9.35
CA SER A 183 0.31 -15.37 9.76
C SER A 183 0.96 -14.41 8.77
N GLY A 184 1.49 -13.31 9.26
CA GLY A 184 2.01 -12.20 8.48
C GLY A 184 3.51 -12.27 8.28
N ARG A 185 3.95 -12.43 7.03
CA ARG A 185 5.34 -12.25 6.63
C ARG A 185 5.60 -10.78 6.27
N ALA A 186 6.52 -10.13 6.97
CA ALA A 186 6.88 -8.74 6.66
C ALA A 186 7.39 -8.62 5.21
N LYS A 187 6.88 -7.64 4.47
CA LYS A 187 7.37 -7.32 3.14
C LYS A 187 8.80 -6.72 3.25
N PRO A 188 9.68 -7.00 2.27
CA PRO A 188 11.02 -6.45 2.28
C PRO A 188 10.98 -4.93 2.11
N ILE A 189 11.83 -4.22 2.86
CA ILE A 189 12.08 -2.81 2.62
C ILE A 189 13.02 -2.71 1.41
N LYS A 190 12.54 -2.06 0.36
CA LYS A 190 13.35 -1.67 -0.79
C LYS A 190 13.80 -0.23 -0.54
N GLN A 191 15.09 0.03 -0.67
CA GLN A 191 15.61 1.39 -0.62
C GLN A 191 14.98 2.19 -1.76
N THR A 192 14.29 3.26 -1.41
CA THR A 192 13.66 4.17 -2.36
C THR A 192 14.65 5.28 -2.72
N SER A 193 14.60 5.74 -3.97
CA SER A 193 15.27 6.99 -4.34
C SER A 193 14.46 8.17 -3.81
N GLY A 194 15.14 9.12 -3.17
CA GLY A 194 14.54 10.34 -2.62
C GLY A 194 14.39 10.36 -1.10
N LEU A 195 13.71 11.40 -0.61
CA LEU A 195 13.44 11.64 0.80
C LEU A 195 12.39 10.66 1.34
N SER A 196 12.39 10.43 2.65
CA SER A 196 11.38 9.61 3.32
C SER A 196 10.00 10.25 3.21
N ILE A 197 8.98 9.43 2.91
CA ILE A 197 7.59 9.86 2.83
C ILE A 197 6.84 9.23 4.00
N THR A 198 6.17 10.06 4.79
CA THR A 198 5.30 9.61 5.89
C THR A 198 3.89 10.17 5.73
N ASN A 199 2.91 9.56 6.39
CA ASN A 199 1.52 10.03 6.35
C ASN A 199 1.40 11.45 6.94
N GLU A 200 2.17 11.75 8.00
CA GLU A 200 2.21 13.07 8.63
C GLU A 200 2.78 14.13 7.69
N LEU A 201 3.76 13.76 6.86
CA LEU A 201 4.30 14.65 5.84
C LEU A 201 3.26 14.92 4.75
N LEU A 202 2.61 13.87 4.24
CA LEU A 202 1.58 14.00 3.21
C LEU A 202 0.39 14.85 3.70
N GLU A 203 -0.03 14.68 4.95
CA GLU A 203 -1.12 15.44 5.56
C GLU A 203 -0.78 16.92 5.78
N ARG A 204 0.48 17.26 6.07
CA ARG A 204 0.90 18.63 6.39
C ARG A 204 0.70 19.63 5.25
N TYR A 205 0.63 19.14 4.01
CA TYR A 205 0.62 19.97 2.81
C TYR A 205 -0.61 19.69 1.95
N ASP A 206 -1.04 20.72 1.23
CA ASP A 206 -1.82 20.56 0.01
C ASP A 206 -0.83 20.40 -1.15
N TRP A 207 -1.17 19.55 -2.12
CA TRP A 207 -0.27 19.17 -3.20
C TRP A 207 -0.86 19.61 -4.53
N HIS A 208 -0.24 20.59 -5.17
CA HIS A 208 -0.69 21.14 -6.44
C HIS A 208 -0.07 20.38 -7.59
N LEU A 209 -0.91 19.90 -8.52
CA LEU A 209 -0.41 19.27 -9.73
C LEU A 209 0.26 20.34 -10.61
N ILE A 210 1.54 20.17 -10.89
CA ILE A 210 2.29 21.08 -11.75
C ILE A 210 2.62 20.46 -13.11
N ARG A 211 2.59 19.13 -13.20
CA ARG A 211 2.82 18.41 -14.46
C ARG A 211 2.22 17.01 -14.43
N ALA A 212 1.62 16.60 -15.55
CA ALA A 212 1.15 15.23 -15.76
C ALA A 212 1.54 14.70 -17.14
N THR A 213 1.98 13.45 -17.23
CA THR A 213 2.21 12.75 -18.49
C THR A 213 1.47 11.42 -18.50
N ASP A 214 1.11 10.96 -19.69
CA ASP A 214 0.61 9.60 -19.90
C ASP A 214 1.75 8.55 -19.81
N ASP A 215 1.40 7.30 -20.08
CA ASP A 215 2.29 6.14 -20.10
C ASP A 215 3.38 6.22 -21.20
N THR A 216 3.15 7.01 -22.25
CA THR A 216 4.13 7.32 -23.30
C THR A 216 5.02 8.51 -22.98
N ASN A 217 4.88 9.09 -21.77
CA ASN A 217 5.56 10.32 -21.34
C ASN A 217 5.15 11.57 -22.13
N THR A 218 3.98 11.53 -22.78
CA THR A 218 3.38 12.69 -23.46
C THR A 218 2.57 13.51 -22.46
N LEU A 219 2.63 14.85 -22.56
CA LEU A 219 1.86 15.72 -21.67
C LEU A 219 0.36 15.47 -21.81
N SER A 220 -0.33 15.23 -20.70
CA SER A 220 -1.79 15.06 -20.69
C SER A 220 -2.47 16.43 -20.80
N PRO A 221 -3.13 16.79 -21.91
CA PRO A 221 -3.70 18.14 -22.06
C PRO A 221 -4.80 18.44 -21.05
N LYS A 222 -5.52 17.41 -20.60
CA LYS A 222 -6.58 17.51 -19.59
C LYS A 222 -6.03 17.89 -18.21
N LEU A 223 -4.98 17.19 -17.77
CA LEU A 223 -4.42 17.36 -16.42
C LEU A 223 -3.45 18.53 -16.31
N ASN A 224 -2.92 19.05 -17.42
CA ASN A 224 -2.05 20.22 -17.44
C ASN A 224 -2.80 21.50 -17.82
N ASN A 225 -4.14 21.52 -17.72
CA ASN A 225 -4.92 22.70 -18.07
C ASN A 225 -4.77 23.79 -17.01
N PRO A 226 -4.21 24.97 -17.34
CA PRO A 226 -3.95 26.02 -16.35
C PRO A 226 -5.24 26.65 -15.78
N ASN A 227 -6.37 26.51 -16.47
CA ASN A 227 -7.65 27.07 -16.02
C ASN A 227 -8.38 26.16 -15.03
N VAL A 228 -7.93 24.91 -14.85
CA VAL A 228 -8.52 23.93 -13.94
C VAL A 228 -7.41 23.38 -13.05
N PRO A 229 -6.99 24.13 -12.01
CA PRO A 229 -5.96 23.64 -11.10
C PRO A 229 -6.43 22.38 -10.36
N ILE A 230 -5.50 21.45 -10.15
CA ILE A 230 -5.76 20.17 -9.51
C ILE A 230 -4.95 20.10 -8.21
N THR A 231 -5.63 19.85 -7.10
CA THR A 231 -5.01 19.77 -5.77
C THR A 231 -5.27 18.43 -5.12
N ALA A 232 -4.25 17.78 -4.57
CA ALA A 232 -4.40 16.62 -3.73
C ALA A 232 -4.22 17.00 -2.25
N SER A 233 -5.10 16.52 -1.39
CA SER A 233 -5.04 16.74 0.05
C SER A 233 -5.21 15.41 0.79
N PHE A 234 -4.24 15.08 1.65
CA PHE A 234 -4.30 13.91 2.51
C PHE A 234 -4.87 14.29 3.87
N ARG A 235 -5.65 13.39 4.48
CA ARG A 235 -6.22 13.53 5.82
C ARG A 235 -5.84 12.31 6.64
N LEU A 236 -5.48 12.53 7.90
CA LEU A 236 -5.11 11.49 8.84
C LEU A 236 -5.62 11.87 10.23
N ASP A 237 -6.71 11.24 10.64
CA ASP A 237 -7.22 11.36 12.00
C ASP A 237 -7.34 9.97 12.65
N ALA A 238 -7.87 9.91 13.88
CA ALA A 238 -8.00 8.65 14.61
C ALA A 238 -8.93 7.62 13.93
N HIS A 239 -9.83 8.09 13.06
CA HIS A 239 -10.90 7.31 12.46
C HIS A 239 -10.81 7.22 10.93
N ASN A 240 -10.07 8.11 10.28
CA ASN A 240 -10.03 8.23 8.84
C ASN A 240 -8.62 8.48 8.31
N GLN A 241 -8.31 7.84 7.17
CA GLN A 241 -7.10 8.06 6.41
C GLN A 241 -7.47 8.07 4.93
N GLY A 242 -7.61 9.28 4.40
CA GLY A 242 -8.14 9.52 3.07
C GLY A 242 -7.30 10.50 2.27
N VAL A 243 -7.37 10.38 0.95
CA VAL A 243 -6.82 11.33 -0.01
C VAL A 243 -7.96 11.82 -0.89
N GLY A 244 -7.98 13.11 -1.19
CA GLY A 244 -8.89 13.70 -2.17
C GLY A 244 -8.10 14.49 -3.20
N PHE A 245 -8.48 14.35 -4.46
CA PHE A 245 -7.99 15.09 -5.61
C PHE A 245 -9.12 15.98 -6.11
N LEU A 246 -8.99 17.29 -5.90
CA LEU A 246 -10.03 18.26 -6.22
C LEU A 246 -9.73 18.94 -7.54
N THR A 247 -10.77 19.08 -8.35
CA THR A 247 -10.74 19.82 -9.62
C THR A 247 -11.90 20.78 -9.68
N GLY A 248 -11.64 22.05 -9.35
CA GLY A 248 -12.67 23.07 -9.30
C GLY A 248 -13.72 22.80 -8.23
N CYS A 249 -14.76 22.03 -8.56
CA CYS A 249 -15.95 21.85 -7.74
C CYS A 249 -16.10 20.46 -7.09
N ASN A 250 -15.61 19.40 -7.73
CA ASN A 250 -15.76 18.03 -7.28
C ASN A 250 -14.39 17.47 -6.92
N GLY A 251 -14.40 16.40 -6.13
CA GLY A 251 -13.20 15.69 -5.75
C GLY A 251 -13.36 14.20 -5.93
N VAL A 252 -12.33 13.58 -6.48
CA VAL A 252 -12.19 12.12 -6.53
C VAL A 252 -11.22 11.70 -5.44
N GLY A 253 -11.29 10.47 -4.95
CA GLY A 253 -10.33 10.03 -3.96
C GLY A 253 -10.79 8.80 -3.22
N GLY A 254 -10.34 8.66 -1.98
CA GLY A 254 -10.77 7.60 -1.10
C GLY A 254 -9.76 7.29 -0.03
N SER A 255 -9.95 6.13 0.57
CA SER A 255 -9.03 5.64 1.60
C SER A 255 -7.66 5.38 1.00
N TYR A 256 -6.58 5.64 1.73
CA TYR A 256 -5.23 5.33 1.25
C TYR A 256 -4.39 4.56 2.26
N ALA A 257 -3.36 3.88 1.77
CA ALA A 257 -2.28 3.33 2.57
C ALA A 257 -0.93 3.57 1.90
N LEU A 258 0.09 3.96 2.67
CA LEU A 258 1.44 4.22 2.19
C LEU A 258 2.38 3.09 2.60
N SER A 259 2.75 2.20 1.68
CA SER A 259 3.68 1.10 1.98
C SER A 259 5.04 1.64 2.45
N THR A 260 5.81 0.80 3.14
CA THR A 260 7.18 1.14 3.56
C THR A 260 8.14 1.39 2.41
N ASN A 261 7.77 0.98 1.19
CA ASN A 261 8.55 1.22 -0.02
C ASN A 261 8.00 2.43 -0.79
N HIS A 262 7.30 3.34 -0.11
CA HIS A 262 6.66 4.50 -0.70
C HIS A 262 5.68 4.16 -1.84
N THR A 263 5.00 3.01 -1.74
CA THR A 263 3.91 2.67 -2.65
C THR A 263 2.60 3.21 -2.06
N LEU A 264 1.96 4.14 -2.75
CA LEU A 264 0.64 4.63 -2.40
C LEU A 264 -0.42 3.72 -3.00
N LEU A 265 -1.23 3.14 -2.13
CA LEU A 265 -2.44 2.40 -2.47
C LEU A 265 -3.62 3.32 -2.21
N ILE A 266 -4.45 3.54 -3.22
CA ILE A 266 -5.71 4.27 -3.09
C ILE A 266 -6.84 3.28 -3.34
N GLY A 267 -7.85 3.33 -2.47
CA GLY A 267 -9.09 2.60 -2.66
C GLY A 267 -10.19 3.47 -3.26
N ALA A 268 -11.29 2.83 -3.62
CA ALA A 268 -12.50 3.47 -4.12
C ALA A 268 -13.10 4.48 -3.11
N SER A 269 -13.65 5.57 -3.62
CA SER A 269 -14.66 6.37 -2.92
C SER A 269 -15.63 6.94 -3.94
N PRO A 270 -16.91 7.12 -3.56
CA PRO A 270 -17.84 7.88 -4.37
C PRO A 270 -17.36 9.33 -4.54
N SER A 271 -17.42 9.84 -5.77
CA SER A 271 -17.29 11.28 -6.07
C SER A 271 -18.62 12.00 -5.83
N THR A 272 -18.56 13.29 -5.48
CA THR A 272 -19.73 14.16 -5.49
C THR A 272 -20.09 14.50 -6.93
N LEU A 273 -21.27 14.10 -7.40
CA LEU A 273 -21.70 14.33 -8.78
C LEU A 273 -22.35 15.72 -8.97
N MET A 274 -21.63 16.81 -8.69
CA MET A 274 -22.11 18.16 -9.01
C MET A 274 -21.80 18.51 -10.47
N GLY A 275 -22.73 19.17 -11.17
CA GLY A 275 -22.51 19.60 -12.55
C GLY A 275 -21.70 20.90 -12.62
N CYS A 276 -20.46 20.85 -13.13
CA CYS A 276 -19.54 22.00 -13.12
C CYS A 276 -19.01 22.38 -14.50
N GLY A 277 -19.74 21.98 -15.54
CA GLY A 277 -19.37 22.15 -16.93
C GLY A 277 -18.56 20.96 -17.48
N GLU A 278 -18.68 20.76 -18.80
CA GLU A 278 -18.13 19.58 -19.48
C GLU A 278 -16.61 19.42 -19.30
N LEU A 279 -15.87 20.53 -19.30
CA LEU A 279 -14.41 20.51 -19.13
C LEU A 279 -14.01 19.95 -17.75
N VAL A 280 -14.59 20.50 -16.67
CA VAL A 280 -14.27 20.09 -15.30
C VAL A 280 -14.70 18.65 -15.07
N ASN A 281 -15.92 18.30 -15.46
CA ASN A 281 -16.43 16.93 -15.37
C ASN A 281 -15.56 15.94 -16.15
N GLY A 282 -15.06 16.34 -17.33
CA GLY A 282 -14.19 15.50 -18.16
C GLY A 282 -12.79 15.28 -17.58
N ILE A 283 -12.28 16.22 -16.76
CA ILE A 283 -11.03 16.08 -16.01
C ILE A 283 -11.26 15.21 -14.77
N GLU A 284 -12.34 15.44 -14.04
CA GLU A 284 -12.73 14.65 -12.87
C GLU A 284 -12.90 13.18 -13.23
N ASN A 285 -13.66 12.86 -14.27
CA ASN A 285 -13.84 11.47 -14.74
C ASN A 285 -12.51 10.81 -15.13
N TYR A 286 -11.56 11.59 -15.66
CA TYR A 286 -10.24 11.08 -15.99
C TYR A 286 -9.41 10.83 -14.72
N LEU A 287 -9.45 11.73 -13.75
CA LEU A 287 -8.79 11.55 -12.46
C LEU A 287 -9.37 10.35 -11.70
N ASP A 288 -10.70 10.21 -11.65
CA ASP A 288 -11.36 9.06 -11.02
C ASP A 288 -10.80 7.77 -11.63
N ARG A 289 -10.83 7.66 -12.97
CA ARG A 289 -10.33 6.48 -13.67
C ARG A 289 -8.88 6.11 -13.34
N ILE A 290 -7.99 7.10 -13.16
CA ILE A 290 -6.57 6.81 -12.90
C ILE A 290 -6.26 6.69 -11.40
N MET A 291 -7.05 7.31 -10.50
CA MET A 291 -6.79 7.30 -9.05
C MET A 291 -7.54 6.19 -8.33
N HIS A 292 -8.74 5.84 -8.80
CA HIS A 292 -9.59 4.82 -8.22
C HIS A 292 -8.88 3.46 -8.27
N ASN A 293 -8.76 2.79 -7.11
CA ASN A 293 -8.08 1.50 -6.96
C ASN A 293 -6.62 1.49 -7.44
N SER A 294 -5.99 2.65 -7.51
CA SER A 294 -4.65 2.79 -8.09
C SER A 294 -3.55 2.26 -7.17
N THR A 295 -2.45 1.84 -7.80
CA THR A 295 -1.17 1.59 -7.14
C THR A 295 -0.16 2.55 -7.74
N SER A 296 0.53 3.31 -6.91
CA SER A 296 1.55 4.23 -7.42
C SER A 296 2.82 4.22 -6.60
N GLN A 297 3.95 4.29 -7.28
CA GLN A 297 5.24 4.48 -6.66
C GLN A 297 5.49 5.97 -6.45
N LEU A 298 5.86 6.34 -5.23
CA LEU A 298 6.13 7.71 -4.86
C LEU A 298 7.62 7.97 -4.72
N THR A 299 8.03 9.16 -5.14
CA THR A 299 9.38 9.69 -4.93
C THR A 299 9.24 11.15 -4.48
N LEU A 300 9.92 11.49 -3.39
CA LEU A 300 9.94 12.85 -2.86
C LEU A 300 11.34 13.45 -3.01
N THR A 301 11.43 14.64 -3.56
CA THR A 301 12.70 15.38 -3.70
C THR A 301 12.49 16.84 -3.29
N HIS A 302 13.61 17.56 -3.11
CA HIS A 302 13.56 19.01 -3.17
C HIS A 302 13.53 19.47 -4.64
N PRO A 303 12.95 20.64 -4.96
CA PRO A 303 12.97 21.21 -6.31
C PRO A 303 14.39 21.42 -6.84
N ASP A 304 15.29 21.80 -5.95
CA ASP A 304 16.72 21.92 -6.20
C ASP A 304 17.39 20.71 -5.55
N ASN A 305 18.08 19.88 -6.31
CA ASN A 305 18.81 18.71 -5.79
C ASN A 305 20.05 19.08 -4.93
N ASN A 306 20.07 20.27 -4.31
CA ASN A 306 21.13 20.71 -3.42
C ASN A 306 20.73 20.42 -1.96
N PRO A 307 21.29 19.36 -1.33
CA PRO A 307 21.24 19.27 0.12
C PRO A 307 22.12 20.40 0.66
N ILE A 308 21.71 21.03 1.75
CA ILE A 308 22.35 22.20 2.41
C ILE A 308 21.76 23.54 1.94
N ALA A 309 20.68 23.92 2.61
CA ALA A 309 20.54 25.30 3.09
C ALA A 309 20.19 25.22 4.58
N ASP A 310 21.22 25.01 5.41
CA ASP A 310 21.23 25.53 6.77
C ASP A 310 21.20 27.07 6.68
N SER A 311 20.04 27.63 6.41
CA SER A 311 19.81 29.06 6.55
C SER A 311 18.69 29.24 7.54
N VAL A 312 19.07 29.74 8.71
CA VAL A 312 18.21 30.25 9.77
C VAL A 312 17.35 31.38 9.19
N ASN A 313 16.23 31.00 8.58
CA ASN A 313 15.05 31.81 8.30
C ASN A 313 13.99 30.83 7.80
N GLU A 314 12.79 30.88 8.38
CA GLU A 314 11.69 29.92 8.21
C GLU A 314 11.07 29.90 6.79
N THR A 315 11.85 29.65 5.75
CA THR A 315 11.30 29.22 4.46
C THR A 315 10.81 27.78 4.62
N LYS A 316 9.49 27.62 4.72
CA LYS A 316 8.84 26.30 4.73
C LYS A 316 9.43 25.45 3.59
N PRO A 317 9.81 24.19 3.85
CA PRO A 317 10.51 23.39 2.86
C PRO A 317 9.62 23.18 1.63
N SER A 318 10.19 23.41 0.45
CA SER A 318 9.55 23.06 -0.82
C SER A 318 9.95 21.64 -1.21
N TYR A 319 8.94 20.87 -1.60
CA TYR A 319 9.03 19.47 -2.01
C TYR A 319 8.36 19.29 -3.36
N LEU A 320 8.95 18.41 -4.16
CA LEU A 320 8.33 17.82 -5.34
C LEU A 320 8.01 16.35 -5.06
N PHE A 321 6.75 16.02 -5.23
CA PHE A 321 6.21 14.69 -5.05
C PHE A 321 5.90 14.11 -6.42
N THR A 322 6.68 13.13 -6.86
CA THR A 322 6.43 12.40 -8.09
C THR A 322 5.65 11.14 -7.77
N GLN A 323 4.50 10.98 -8.42
CA GLN A 323 3.66 9.80 -8.36
C GLN A 323 3.70 9.11 -9.73
N LYS A 324 4.21 7.89 -9.78
CA LYS A 324 4.17 7.04 -10.98
C LYS A 324 3.15 5.94 -10.78
N LEU A 325 2.08 5.95 -11.58
CA LEU A 325 1.03 4.95 -11.53
C LEU A 325 1.51 3.63 -12.16
N ASP A 326 0.90 2.52 -11.74
CA ASP A 326 1.11 1.19 -12.33
C ASP A 326 0.66 1.10 -13.79
N SER A 327 -0.35 1.88 -14.16
CA SER A 327 -0.80 2.12 -15.54
C SER A 327 0.19 2.92 -16.40
N GLY A 328 1.21 3.54 -15.80
CA GLY A 328 2.32 4.18 -16.49
C GLY A 328 2.33 5.71 -16.42
N GLU A 329 1.21 6.36 -16.13
CA GLU A 329 1.13 7.81 -15.99
C GLU A 329 2.05 8.33 -14.89
N ARG A 330 2.54 9.56 -15.08
CA ARG A 330 3.42 10.24 -14.12
C ARG A 330 2.87 11.61 -13.79
N LEU A 331 2.65 11.85 -12.50
CA LEU A 331 2.14 13.09 -11.94
C LEU A 331 3.21 13.72 -11.04
N ILE A 332 3.45 15.02 -11.20
CA ILE A 332 4.39 15.78 -10.39
C ILE A 332 3.60 16.83 -9.63
N TRP A 333 3.69 16.75 -8.32
CA TRP A 333 2.98 17.59 -7.38
C TRP A 333 3.96 18.48 -6.61
N LYS A 334 3.58 19.73 -6.36
CA LYS A 334 4.32 20.69 -5.54
C LYS A 334 3.55 20.95 -4.25
N ASN A 335 4.24 20.93 -3.12
CA ASN A 335 3.60 21.20 -1.84
C ASN A 335 3.28 22.70 -1.64
N GLU A 336 2.19 22.96 -0.95
CA GLU A 336 1.86 24.22 -0.29
C GLU A 336 1.46 23.90 1.16
N ALA A 337 1.95 24.69 2.12
CA ALA A 337 1.58 24.46 3.52
C ALA A 337 0.08 24.68 3.70
N LYS A 338 -0.60 23.70 4.31
CA LYS A 338 -2.01 23.86 4.63
C LYS A 338 -2.22 25.09 5.48
N LYS A 339 -3.25 25.86 5.14
CA LYS A 339 -3.70 26.97 5.97
C LYS A 339 -4.41 26.37 7.18
N THR A 340 -3.82 26.50 8.36
CA THR A 340 -4.54 26.28 9.61
C THR A 340 -5.65 27.32 9.70
N LEU A 341 -6.89 26.85 9.74
CA LEU A 341 -8.06 27.66 10.08
C LEU A 341 -8.08 27.94 11.58
#